data_AF-A0A0Q7EMM3-F1
#
_entry.id   AF-A0A0Q7EMM3-F1
#
_cell.length_a   1.000
_cell.length_b   1.000
_cell.length_c   1.000
_cell.angle_alpha   90.00
_cell.angle_beta   90.00
_cell.angle_gamma   90.00
#
_symmetry.space_group_name_H-M   'P 1'
#
loop_
_entity.id
_entity.type
_entity.pdbx_description
1 polymer ?
#
loop_
_entity_poly.entity_id
_entity_poly.type
_entity_poly.pdbx_seq_one_letter_code
_entity_poly.pdbx_strand_id
1 'polypeptide(L)' 'MGPRTRRFIAMIGVLVFLVAWIWGAIALRGLLPPGQLIDLLVFAVAGIGWGVPLYPLFKWAESGGKD' A
#
# COMPACT_ATOMS: atom_id res chain seq x y z
N MET A 1 7.34 -22.30 5.37
CA MET A 1 8.34 -21.20 5.25
C MET A 1 8.64 -20.68 6.64
N GLY A 2 9.91 -20.48 6.99
CA GLY A 2 10.27 -19.94 8.30
C GLY A 2 9.72 -18.51 8.51
N PRO A 3 9.54 -18.05 9.77
CA PRO A 3 9.02 -16.72 10.08
C PRO A 3 9.81 -15.59 9.42
N ARG A 4 11.14 -15.77 9.30
CA ARG A 4 12.05 -14.81 8.65
C ARG A 4 11.77 -14.67 7.15
N THR A 5 11.58 -15.78 6.44
CA THR A 5 11.29 -15.79 4.99
C THR A 5 9.96 -15.11 4.68
N ARG A 6 8.92 -15.35 5.48
CA ARG A 6 7.62 -14.71 5.30
C ARG A 6 7.67 -13.20 5.50
N ARG A 7 8.40 -12.72 6.51
CA ARG A 7 8.63 -11.28 6.73
C ARG A 7 9.39 -10.65 5.57
N PHE A 8 10.39 -11.34 5.02
CA PHE A 8 11.11 -10.86 3.83
C PHE A 8 10.20 -10.74 2.61
N ILE A 9 9.36 -11.75 2.34
CA ILE A 9 8.38 -11.72 1.25
C ILE A 9 7.37 -10.59 1.47
N ALA A 10 6.87 -10.42 2.69
CA ALA A 10 5.94 -9.34 3.02
C ALA A 10 6.57 -7.96 2.81
N MET A 11 7.83 -7.78 3.20
CA MET A 11 8.56 -6.53 2.97
C MET A 11 8.66 -6.20 1.47
N ILE A 12 9.05 -7.17 0.64
CA ILE A 12 9.08 -6.99 -0.82
C ILE A 12 7.66 -6.68 -1.35
N GLY A 13 6.66 -7.42 -0.89
CA GLY A 13 5.26 -7.21 -1.27
C GLY A 13 4.77 -5.79 -0.95
N VAL A 14 5.13 -5.25 0.21
CA VAL A 14 4.81 -3.86 0.59
C VAL A 14 5.48 -2.87 -0.37
N LEU A 15 6.77 -3.05 -0.69
CA LEU A 15 7.46 -2.15 -1.62
C LEU A 15 6.81 -2.14 -3.00
N VAL A 16 6.53 -3.33 -3.54
CA VAL A 16 5.86 -3.47 -4.84
C VAL A 16 4.46 -2.85 -4.81
N PHE A 17 3.70 -3.10 -3.74
CA PHE A 17 2.37 -2.51 -3.55
C PHE A 17 2.45 -0.99 -3.49
N LEU A 18 3.37 -0.41 -2.71
CA LEU A 18 3.50 1.05 -2.58
C LEU A 18 3.84 1.72 -3.91
N VAL A 19 4.74 1.12 -4.69
CA VAL A 19 5.05 1.60 -6.05
C VAL A 19 3.79 1.62 -6.91
N ALA A 20 3.04 0.51 -6.94
CA ALA A 20 1.80 0.42 -7.70
C ALA A 20 0.71 1.38 -7.18
N TRP A 21 0.61 1.55 -5.87
CA TRP A 21 -0.38 2.42 -5.21
C TRP A 21 -0.14 3.89 -5.52
N ILE A 22 1.11 4.34 -5.38
CA ILE A 22 1.51 5.71 -5.68
C ILE A 22 1.33 5.98 -7.18
N TRP A 23 1.76 5.05 -8.04
CA TRP A 23 1.55 5.16 -9.47
C TRP A 23 0.06 5.26 -9.83
N GLY A 24 -0.79 4.43 -9.21
CA GLY A 24 -2.24 4.48 -9.39
C GLY A 24 -2.84 5.81 -8.92
N ALA A 25 -2.38 6.37 -7.80
CA ALA A 25 -2.83 7.67 -7.31
C ALA A 25 -2.46 8.81 -8.27
N ILE A 26 -1.24 8.81 -8.81
CA ILE A 26 -0.78 9.81 -9.79
C ILE A 26 -1.55 9.66 -11.10
N ALA A 27 -1.73 8.42 -11.59
CA ALA A 27 -2.49 8.15 -12.80
C ALA A 27 -3.96 8.59 -12.65
N LEU A 28 -4.60 8.27 -11.52
CA LEU A 28 -5.96 8.71 -11.20
C LEU A 28 -6.04 10.24 -11.19
N ARG A 29 -5.08 10.92 -10.56
CA ARG A 29 -5.04 12.38 -10.56
C ARG A 29 -4.94 12.97 -11.97
N GLY A 30 -4.18 12.32 -12.85
CA GLY A 30 -4.04 12.72 -14.26
C GLY A 30 -5.34 12.64 -15.07
N LEU A 31 -6.33 11.88 -14.61
CA LEU A 31 -7.64 11.75 -15.26
C LEU A 31 -8.67 12.81 -14.80
N LEU A 32 -8.35 13.57 -13.75
CA LEU A 32 -9.27 14.54 -13.14
C LEU A 32 -8.95 15.98 -13.57
N PRO A 33 -9.95 16.88 -13.60
CA PRO A 33 -9.72 18.30 -13.87
C PRO A 33 -8.67 18.93 -12.94
N PRO A 34 -7.94 19.96 -13.40
CA PRO A 34 -6.98 20.65 -12.54
C PRO A 34 -7.69 21.40 -11.41
N GLY A 35 -7.16 21.32 -10.20
CA GLY A 35 -7.66 22.08 -9.05
C GLY A 35 -7.04 21.65 -7.73
N GLN A 36 -6.65 22.63 -6.90
CA GLN A 36 -5.98 22.38 -5.62
C GLN A 36 -6.80 21.54 -4.65
N LEU A 37 -8.13 21.70 -4.65
CA LEU A 37 -9.01 20.88 -3.82
C LEU A 37 -9.01 19.41 -4.28
N ILE A 38 -8.94 19.16 -5.59
CA ILE A 38 -8.87 17.80 -6.14
C ILE A 38 -7.51 17.18 -5.80
N ASP A 39 -6.43 17.93 -5.95
CA ASP A 39 -5.09 17.51 -5.50
C ASP A 39 -5.11 17.09 -4.02
N LEU A 40 -5.65 17.95 -3.16
CA LEU A 40 -5.75 17.70 -1.73
C LEU A 40 -6.55 16.42 -1.45
N LEU A 41 -7.73 16.27 -2.03
CA LEU A 41 -8.59 15.11 -1.78
C LEU A 41 -7.96 13.80 -2.27
N VAL A 42 -7.43 13.79 -3.50
CA VAL A 42 -6.82 12.58 -4.08
C VAL A 42 -5.63 12.13 -3.24
N PHE A 43 -4.71 13.05 -2.93
CA PHE A 43 -3.50 12.69 -2.20
C PHE A 43 -3.75 12.47 -0.70
N ALA A 44 -4.72 13.15 -0.07
CA ALA A 44 -5.09 12.87 1.32
C ALA A 44 -5.69 11.46 1.46
N VAL A 45 -6.63 11.10 0.59
CA VAL A 45 -7.25 9.76 0.60
C VAL A 45 -6.21 8.68 0.28
N ALA A 46 -5.41 8.87 -0.77
CA ALA A 46 -4.36 7.93 -1.12
C ALA A 46 -3.29 7.79 -0.03
N GLY A 47 -2.93 8.90 0.63
CA GLY A 47 -1.90 8.96 1.68
C GLY A 47 -2.31 8.35 3.01
N ILE A 48 -3.61 8.31 3.33
CA ILE A 48 -4.11 7.68 4.56
C ILE A 48 -4.60 6.25 4.27
N GLY A 49 -5.15 5.99 3.08
CA GLY A 49 -5.81 4.73 2.73
C GLY A 49 -4.88 3.56 2.38
N TRP A 50 -3.60 3.79 2.09
CA TRP A 50 -2.69 2.76 1.59
C TRP A 50 -2.46 1.59 2.55
N GLY A 51 -2.61 1.80 3.87
CA GLY A 51 -2.39 0.75 4.86
C GLY A 51 -3.50 -0.30 4.89
N VAL A 52 -4.71 0.06 4.47
CA VAL A 52 -5.90 -0.82 4.53
C VAL A 52 -5.71 -2.09 3.69
N PRO A 53 -5.29 -2.02 2.41
CA PRO A 53 -5.05 -3.21 1.60
C PRO A 53 -3.86 -4.07 2.06
N LEU A 54 -2.93 -3.52 2.84
CA LEU A 54 -1.75 -4.26 3.32
C LEU A 54 -2.01 -5.09 4.58
N TYR A 55 -3.11 -4.82 5.29
CA TYR A 55 -3.46 -5.52 6.53
C TYR A 55 -3.43 -7.07 6.41
N PRO A 56 -4.01 -7.70 5.36
CA PRO A 56 -3.97 -9.15 5.19
C PRO A 56 -2.53 -9.69 5.03
N LEU A 57 -1.67 -8.95 4.33
CA LEU A 57 -0.28 -9.33 4.12
C LEU A 57 0.51 -9.32 5.43
N PHE A 58 0.31 -8.30 6.28
CA PHE A 58 0.94 -8.23 7.59
C PHE A 58 0.46 -9.34 8.52
N LYS A 59 -0.85 -9.58 8.57
CA LYS A 59 -1.43 -10.71 9.33
C LYS A 59 -0.82 -12.05 8.88
N TRP A 60 -0.68 -12.25 7.57
CA TRP A 60 0.00 -13.42 7.01
C TRP A 60 1.51 -13.42 7.26
N ALA A 61 2.19 -12.29 7.45
CA ALA A 61 3.62 -12.28 7.77
C ALA A 61 3.87 -12.71 9.22
N GLU A 62 2.94 -12.40 10.13
CA GLU A 62 3.07 -12.60 11.57
C GLU A 62 2.52 -13.95 12.07
N SER A 63 1.54 -14.54 11.38
CA SER A 63 0.83 -15.77 11.80
C SER A 63 1.67 -17.03 12.07
N GLY A 64 2.97 -17.08 11.72
CA GLY A 64 3.83 -18.25 11.93
C GLY A 64 4.93 -18.02 12.94
N GLY A 65 4.85 -16.96 13.73
CA GLY A 65 5.63 -16.81 14.96
C GLY A 65 4.86 -17.23 16.21
N LYS A 66 3.70 -17.89 16.08
CA LYS A 66 2.80 -18.26 17.18
C LYS A 66 2.79 -19.76 17.51
N ASP A 67 3.70 -20.53 16.94
CA ASP A 67 3.86 -21.96 17.22
C ASP A 67 5.05 -22.19 18.16
#